data_AF-A0A5C9A906-F1
#
_entry.id   AF-A0A5C9A906-F1
#
_cell.length_a   1.000
_cell.length_b   1.000
_cell.length_c   1.000
_cell.angle_alpha   90.00
_cell.angle_beta   90.00
_cell.angle_gamma   90.00
#
_symmetry.space_group_name_H-M   'P 1'
#
loop_
_entity.id
_entity.type
_entity.pdbx_description
1 polymer ?
#
loop_
_entity_poly.entity_id
_entity_poly.type
_entity_poly.pdbx_seq_one_letter_code
_entity_poly.pdbx_strand_id
1 'polypeptide(L)' 'FASSDLPEVLGVADRIVVMREGEIAGELLHEQADERQALSLAMPKVSQAVA' A
#
# COMPACT_ATOMS: atom_id res chain seq x y z
N PHE A 1 -13.53 11.01 5.69
CA PHE A 1 -13.99 9.61 5.52
C PHE A 1 -12.86 8.70 5.99
N ALA A 2 -13.14 7.69 6.78
CA ALA A 2 -12.14 6.73 7.25
C ALA A 2 -12.75 5.33 7.14
N SER A 3 -12.04 4.43 6.46
CA SER A 3 -12.44 3.04 6.28
C SER A 3 -11.26 2.12 6.56
N SER A 4 -11.56 0.92 7.03
CA SER A 4 -10.61 -0.18 7.20
C SER A 4 -10.75 -1.24 6.11
N ASP A 5 -11.72 -1.10 5.21
CA ASP A 5 -11.94 -2.00 4.09
C ASP A 5 -11.10 -1.55 2.90
N LEU A 6 -10.12 -2.37 2.52
CA LEU A 6 -9.17 -2.05 1.46
C LEU A 6 -9.87 -1.91 0.08
N PRO A 7 -10.75 -2.82 -0.35
CA PRO A 7 -11.62 -2.63 -1.51
C PRO A 7 -12.34 -1.28 -1.57
N GLU A 8 -12.86 -0.79 -0.44
CA GLU A 8 -13.55 0.49 -0.40
C GLU A 8 -12.57 1.64 -0.65
N VAL A 9 -11.42 1.64 0.01
CA VAL A 9 -10.37 2.67 -0.18
C VAL A 9 -9.84 2.68 -1.62
N LEU A 10 -9.61 1.50 -2.20
CA LEU A 10 -9.18 1.35 -3.60
C LEU A 10 -10.21 1.94 -4.58
N GLY A 11 -11.50 1.78 -4.29
CA GLY A 11 -12.59 2.25 -5.16
C GLY A 11 -12.83 3.75 -5.13
N VAL A 12 -12.48 4.44 -4.04
CA VAL A 12 -12.77 5.88 -3.88
C VAL A 12 -11.54 6.79 -3.99
N ALA A 13 -10.32 6.24 -3.85
CA ALA A 13 -9.11 7.06 -3.80
C ALA A 13 -8.52 7.27 -5.19
N ASP A 14 -8.25 8.53 -5.55
CA ASP A 14 -7.43 8.89 -6.71
C ASP A 14 -5.95 8.51 -6.50
N ARG A 15 -5.51 8.52 -5.23
CA ARG A 15 -4.12 8.39 -4.82
C ARG A 15 -4.02 7.78 -3.44
N ILE A 16 -3.17 6.77 -3.31
CA ILE A 16 -3.02 5.97 -2.09
C ILE A 16 -1.57 6.03 -1.65
N VAL A 17 -1.33 6.55 -0.44
CA VAL A 17 -0.01 6.54 0.19
C VAL A 17 0.00 5.44 1.24
N VAL A 18 0.90 4.47 1.07
CA VAL A 18 1.05 3.37 2.02
C VAL A 18 2.17 3.72 2.98
N MET A 19 1.88 3.67 4.28
CA MET A 19 2.86 3.88 5.33
C MET A 19 3.20 2.55 6.01
N ARG A 20 4.47 2.40 6.41
CA ARG A 20 4.96 1.27 7.20
C ARG A 20 6.03 1.78 8.15
N GLU A 21 5.95 1.40 9.43
CA GLU A 21 6.97 1.73 10.44
C GLU A 21 7.27 3.23 10.58
N GLY A 22 6.25 4.08 10.38
CA GLY A 22 6.40 5.54 10.47
C GLY A 22 6.98 6.20 9.22
N GLU A 23 7.30 5.42 8.18
CA GLU A 23 7.79 5.92 6.90
C GLU A 23 6.78 5.66 5.77
N ILE A 24 6.90 6.42 4.68
CA ILE A 24 6.15 6.15 3.45
C ILE A 24 6.81 4.98 2.72
N ALA A 25 6.09 3.87 2.63
CA ALA A 25 6.54 2.67 1.92
C ALA A 25 6.39 2.81 0.40
N GLY A 26 5.40 3.58 -0.05
CA GLY A 26 5.17 3.89 -1.46
C GLY A 26 3.86 4.63 -1.70
N GLU A 27 3.63 4.98 -2.97
CA GLU A 27 2.45 5.67 -3.46
C GLU A 27 1.89 4.90 -4.67
N LEU A 28 0.57 4.80 -4.75
CA LEU A 28 -0.17 4.19 -5.85
C LEU A 28 -1.17 5.20 -6.41
N LEU A 29 -1.19 5.35 -7.73
CA LEU A 29 -2.25 6.06 -8.43
C LEU A 29 -3.45 5.12 -8.62
N HIS A 30 -4.66 5.66 -8.71
CA HIS A 30 -5.90 4.89 -8.90
C HIS A 30 -5.78 3.82 -10.00
N GLU A 31 -5.16 4.18 -11.13
CA GLU A 31 -5.00 3.30 -12.31
C GLU A 31 -4.11 2.08 -12.05
N GLN A 32 -3.23 2.18 -11.06
CA GLN A 32 -2.23 1.17 -10.70
C GLN A 32 -2.59 0.49 -9.37
N ALA A 33 -3.52 1.05 -8.62
CA ALA A 33 -3.88 0.61 -7.30
C ALA A 33 -4.66 -0.70 -7.36
N ASP A 34 -4.01 -1.77 -6.93
CA ASP A 34 -4.66 -3.05 -6.63
C ASP A 34 -4.28 -3.53 -5.22
N GLU A 35 -5.04 -4.49 -4.72
CA GLU A 35 -4.84 -5.06 -3.39
C GLU A 35 -3.43 -5.66 -3.23
N ARG A 36 -2.89 -6.29 -4.27
CA ARG A 36 -1.58 -6.93 -4.22
C ARG A 36 -0.46 -5.91 -4.09
N GLN A 37 -0.53 -4.79 -4.83
CA GLN A 37 0.44 -3.71 -4.75
C GLN A 37 0.37 -3.00 -3.39
N ALA A 38 -0.83 -2.69 -2.91
CA ALA A 38 -1.02 -2.07 -1.60
C ALA A 38 -0.47 -2.95 -0.47
N LEU A 39 -0.80 -4.25 -0.48
CA LEU A 39 -0.28 -5.21 0.48
C LEU A 39 1.24 -5.37 0.37
N SER A 40 1.79 -5.41 -0.85
CA SER A 40 3.24 -5.51 -1.04
C SER A 40 4.01 -4.32 -0.47
N LEU A 41 3.42 -3.12 -0.48
CA LEU A 41 4.01 -1.93 0.15
C LEU A 41 3.88 -1.97 1.68
N ALA A 42 2.75 -2.47 2.18
CA ALA A 42 2.47 -2.57 3.61
C ALA A 42 3.30 -3.66 4.31
N MET A 43 3.62 -4.75 3.61
CA MET A 43 4.42 -5.84 4.16
C MET A 43 5.90 -5.45 4.30
N PRO A 44 6.62 -5.96 5.32
CA PRO A 44 8.06 -5.80 5.41
C PRO A 44 8.73 -6.35 4.15
N LYS A 45 9.65 -5.58 3.56
CA LYS A 45 10.52 -6.14 2.52
C LYS A 45 11.36 -7.19 3.21
N VAL A 46 11.18 -8.47 2.86
CA VAL A 46 12.12 -9.51 3.25
C VAL A 46 13.44 -9.11 2.62
N SER A 47 14.33 -8.53 3.42
CA SER A 47 15.69 -8.27 3.00
C SER A 47 16.26 -9.61 2.58
N GLN A 48 16.59 -9.75 1.30
CA GLN A 48 17.47 -10.81 0.85
C GLN A 48 18.87 -10.47 1.36
N ALA A 49 19.04 -10.55 2.67
CA ALA A 49 20.32 -10.57 3.34
C ALA A 49 20.38 -11.94 4.00
N VAL A 50 21.06 -12.87 3.30
CA VAL A 50 21.96 -13.88 3.86
C VAL A 50 22.52 -14.69 2.68
N ALA A 51 23.86 -14.73 2.66
CA ALA A 51 24.81 -15.47 1.80
C ALA A 51 25.17 -14.83 0.45
#